data_AF-A0A1H3EFN6-F1
#
_entry.id   AF-A0A1H3EFN6-F1
#
_cell.length_a   1.000
_cell.length_b   1.000
_cell.length_c   1.000
_cell.angle_alpha   90.00
_cell.angle_beta   90.00
_cell.angle_gamma   90.00
#
_symmetry.space_group_name_H-M   'P 1'
#
loop_
_entity.id
_entity.type
_entity.pdbx_description
1 polymer ?
#
loop_
_entity_poly.entity_id
_entity_poly.type
_entity_poly.pdbx_seq_one_letter_code
_entity_poly.pdbx_strand_id
1 'polypeptide(L)'
;MSIRRLLGTTAAMAAAAAGLRAVTPDLGAVAAPGLDLQRAVDTAGAEAVLLAGVAALAWVVWLWGALGLTLTALSALPGLAGTLAGALTRCMLPAGARRAAALALGVGLVTGGPLLTGCAVPPSAPPPTVAVAAAQAPAAPPSGPVADWPAPPPAPRDPAPVPDWPAAVDDAHVVLRGECLWDIAAADLVRRSGAPPTDGEVAAAADAWWYANADVVGPDPDLLLPGQVLRPPPAS
;
A
#
# COMPACT_ATOMS: atom_id res chain seq x y z
N MET A 1 -10.93 33.26 2.23
CA MET A 1 -9.63 33.35 2.95
C MET A 1 -9.30 34.81 3.22
N SER A 2 -8.82 35.19 4.41
CA SER A 2 -8.35 36.56 4.64
C SER A 2 -7.09 36.83 3.81
N ILE A 3 -6.99 38.01 3.20
CA ILE A 3 -5.83 38.45 2.38
C ILE A 3 -4.50 38.25 3.14
N ARG A 4 -4.50 38.44 4.46
CA ARG A 4 -3.32 38.25 5.32
C ARG A 4 -2.84 36.79 5.37
N ARG A 5 -3.78 35.83 5.35
CA ARG A 5 -3.45 34.39 5.32
C ARG A 5 -2.87 33.99 3.97
N LEU A 6 -3.43 34.50 2.87
CA LEU A 6 -2.92 34.23 1.52
C LEU A 6 -1.49 34.76 1.35
N LEU A 7 -1.24 36.01 1.75
CA LEU A 7 0.11 36.60 1.73
C LEU A 7 1.09 35.80 2.59
N GLY A 8 0.67 35.37 3.78
CA GLY A 8 1.49 34.52 4.65
C GLY A 8 1.86 33.17 4.01
N THR A 9 0.90 32.48 3.40
CA THR A 9 1.16 31.20 2.72
C THR A 9 2.07 31.35 1.50
N THR A 10 1.86 32.40 0.69
CA THR A 10 2.69 32.67 -0.48
C THR A 10 4.12 33.01 -0.07
N ALA A 11 4.29 33.83 0.97
CA ALA A 11 5.61 34.16 1.51
C ALA A 11 6.32 32.92 2.09
N ALA A 12 5.60 32.05 2.82
CA ALA A 12 6.16 30.79 3.31
C ALA A 12 6.58 29.85 2.18
N MET A 13 5.79 29.74 1.12
CA MET A 13 6.15 28.95 -0.07
C MET A 13 7.37 29.53 -0.80
N ALA A 14 7.44 30.85 -0.96
CA ALA A 14 8.61 31.50 -1.56
C ALA A 14 9.88 31.30 -0.71
N ALA A 15 9.77 31.39 0.62
CA ALA A 15 10.88 31.11 1.53
C ALA A 15 11.33 29.65 1.45
N ALA A 16 10.39 28.70 1.38
CA ALA A 16 10.69 27.29 1.18
C ALA A 16 11.40 27.04 -0.16
N ALA A 17 10.94 27.66 -1.26
CA ALA A 17 11.61 27.57 -2.56
C ALA A 17 13.02 28.17 -2.54
N ALA A 18 13.22 29.29 -1.86
CA ALA A 18 14.53 29.93 -1.71
C ALA A 18 15.49 29.05 -0.90
N GLY A 19 15.01 28.47 0.22
CA GLY A 19 15.78 27.51 1.01
C GLY A 19 16.13 26.26 0.22
N LEU A 20 15.16 25.72 -0.54
CA LEU A 20 15.40 24.56 -1.40
C LEU A 20 16.49 24.88 -2.43
N ARG A 21 16.37 26.02 -3.14
CA ARG A 21 17.37 26.48 -4.12
C ARG A 21 18.76 26.71 -3.53
N ALA A 22 18.86 27.14 -2.27
CA ALA A 22 20.14 27.33 -1.60
C ALA A 22 20.83 25.99 -1.24
N VAL A 23 20.05 24.94 -1.01
CA VAL A 23 20.54 23.60 -0.64
C VAL A 23 20.69 22.70 -1.87
N THR A 24 19.99 23.00 -2.98
CA THR A 24 20.07 22.19 -4.20
C THR A 24 21.35 22.54 -4.98
N PRO A 25 22.27 21.59 -5.24
CA PRO A 25 23.31 21.78 -6.23
C PRO A 25 22.69 21.98 -7.63
N ASP A 26 23.41 22.63 -8.54
CA ASP A 26 22.92 22.97 -9.88
C ASP A 26 22.50 21.72 -10.67
N LEU A 27 21.19 21.46 -10.68
CA LEU A 27 20.58 20.31 -11.36
C LEU A 27 20.81 20.34 -12.88
N GLY A 28 21.23 21.48 -13.44
CA GLY A 28 21.57 21.62 -14.86
C GLY A 28 22.72 20.70 -15.29
N ALA A 29 23.67 20.40 -14.41
CA ALA A 29 24.78 19.50 -14.70
C ALA A 29 24.36 18.02 -14.81
N VAL A 30 23.27 17.63 -14.12
CA VAL A 30 22.75 16.25 -14.10
C VAL A 30 21.68 16.03 -15.16
N ALA A 31 20.96 17.09 -15.57
CA ALA A 31 19.97 17.02 -16.64
C ALA A 31 20.58 17.01 -18.05
N ALA A 32 21.81 17.53 -18.21
CA ALA A 32 22.48 17.68 -19.52
C ALA A 32 22.94 16.38 -20.20
N PRO A 33 23.37 15.30 -19.50
CA PRO A 33 23.84 14.07 -20.15
C PRO A 33 22.73 13.16 -20.71
N GLY A 34 21.44 13.47 -20.50
CA GLY A 34 20.34 12.55 -20.79
C GLY A 34 20.15 11.49 -19.69
N LEU A 35 19.11 10.65 -19.82
CA LEU A 35 18.69 9.62 -18.84
C LEU A 35 19.69 8.46 -18.64
N ASP A 36 20.94 8.62 -19.07
CA ASP A 36 22.02 7.63 -18.87
C ASP A 36 22.56 7.72 -17.44
N LEU A 37 21.76 7.19 -16.51
CA LEU A 37 22.05 7.19 -15.07
C LEU A 37 23.39 6.48 -14.77
N GLN A 38 23.74 5.47 -15.58
CA GLN A 38 24.96 4.71 -15.40
C GLN A 38 26.20 5.56 -15.68
N ARG A 39 26.23 6.28 -16.82
CA ARG A 39 27.31 7.23 -17.11
C ARG A 39 27.40 8.35 -16.07
N ALA A 40 26.26 8.82 -15.55
CA ALA A 40 26.25 9.83 -14.49
C ALA A 40 26.87 9.31 -13.18
N VAL A 41 26.59 8.07 -12.78
CA VAL A 41 27.22 7.43 -11.62
C VAL A 41 28.72 7.23 -11.84
N ASP A 42 29.12 6.79 -13.03
CA ASP A 42 30.53 6.53 -13.37
C ASP A 42 31.38 7.82 -13.39
N THR A 43 30.79 8.96 -13.73
CA THR A 43 31.51 10.25 -13.87
C THR A 43 31.41 11.15 -12.64
N ALA A 44 30.24 11.23 -11.99
CA ALA A 44 29.99 12.12 -10.86
C ALA A 44 30.01 11.39 -9.51
N GLY A 45 29.97 10.06 -9.50
CA GLY A 45 29.88 9.23 -8.30
C GLY A 45 28.44 9.00 -7.81
N ALA A 46 28.20 7.86 -7.19
CA ALA A 46 26.86 7.43 -6.74
C ALA A 46 26.23 8.39 -5.71
N GLU A 47 27.04 8.96 -4.81
CA GLU A 47 26.57 9.91 -3.80
C GLU A 47 26.02 11.19 -4.42
N ALA A 48 26.70 11.73 -5.44
CA ALA A 48 26.26 12.94 -6.14
C ALA A 48 24.94 12.71 -6.90
N VAL A 49 24.79 11.54 -7.55
CA VAL A 49 23.55 11.15 -8.23
C VAL A 49 22.41 10.98 -7.23
N LEU A 50 22.67 10.37 -6.07
CA LEU A 50 21.67 10.21 -5.01
C LEU A 50 21.22 11.57 -4.45
N LEU A 51 22.15 12.48 -4.15
CA LEU A 51 21.82 13.83 -3.69
C LEU A 51 21.02 14.61 -4.73
N ALA A 52 21.36 14.51 -6.02
CA ALA A 52 20.61 15.12 -7.12
C ALA A 52 19.19 14.53 -7.26
N GLY A 53 19.04 13.22 -7.10
CA GLY A 53 17.74 12.55 -7.11
C GLY A 53 16.85 12.99 -5.95
N VAL A 54 17.39 13.05 -4.73
CA VAL A 54 16.67 13.54 -3.53
C VAL A 54 16.27 15.00 -3.69
N ALA A 55 17.17 15.83 -4.21
CA ALA A 55 16.90 17.22 -4.56
C ALA A 55 15.74 17.36 -5.58
N ALA A 56 15.76 16.58 -6.65
CA ALA A 56 14.71 16.58 -7.66
C ALA A 56 13.36 16.16 -7.06
N LEU A 57 13.34 15.12 -6.22
CA LEU A 57 12.14 14.68 -5.51
C LEU A 57 11.59 15.78 -4.60
N ALA A 58 12.46 16.48 -3.86
CA ALA A 58 12.04 17.58 -3.00
C ALA A 58 11.38 18.73 -3.79
N TRP A 59 11.90 19.05 -4.99
CA TRP A 59 11.28 20.01 -5.90
C TRP A 59 9.92 19.54 -6.42
N VAL A 60 9.79 18.25 -6.77
CA VAL A 60 8.51 17.65 -7.20
C VAL A 60 7.46 17.75 -6.09
N VAL A 61 7.82 17.38 -4.86
CA VAL A 61 6.92 17.47 -3.70
C VAL A 61 6.52 18.92 -3.41
N TRP A 62 7.47 19.85 -3.49
CA TRP A 62 7.20 21.27 -3.30
C TRP A 62 6.26 21.82 -4.39
N LEU A 63 6.52 21.50 -5.67
CA LEU A 63 5.66 21.89 -6.80
C LEU A 63 4.26 21.34 -6.67
N TRP A 64 4.12 20.08 -6.23
CA TRP A 64 2.83 19.47 -5.94
C TRP A 64 2.06 20.23 -4.86
N GLY A 65 2.72 20.54 -3.74
CA GLY A 65 2.13 21.34 -2.66
C GLY A 65 1.71 22.74 -3.14
N ALA A 66 2.58 23.41 -3.90
CA ALA A 66 2.31 24.72 -4.49
C ALA A 66 1.10 24.66 -5.45
N LEU A 67 0.99 23.61 -6.27
CA LEU A 67 -0.14 23.38 -7.16
C LEU A 67 -1.45 23.17 -6.39
N GLY A 68 -1.43 22.38 -5.30
CA GLY A 68 -2.60 22.22 -4.43
C GLY A 68 -3.05 23.55 -3.81
N LEU A 69 -2.09 24.37 -3.37
CA LEU A 69 -2.33 25.71 -2.83
C LEU A 69 -2.90 26.67 -3.88
N THR A 70 -2.38 26.68 -5.11
CA THR A 70 -2.90 27.54 -6.19
C THR A 70 -4.32 27.13 -6.59
N LEU A 71 -4.60 25.84 -6.70
CA LEU A 71 -5.96 25.33 -6.95
C LEU A 71 -6.92 25.71 -5.82
N THR A 72 -6.47 25.68 -4.56
CA THR A 72 -7.27 26.12 -3.40
C THR A 72 -7.49 27.63 -3.39
N ALA A 73 -6.51 28.43 -3.84
CA ALA A 73 -6.67 29.87 -3.98
C ALA A 73 -7.65 30.22 -5.12
N LEU A 74 -7.56 29.51 -6.25
CA LEU A 74 -8.46 29.69 -7.40
C LEU A 74 -9.91 29.30 -7.07
N SER A 75 -10.13 28.29 -6.23
CA SER A 75 -11.49 27.89 -5.81
C SER A 75 -12.15 28.89 -4.86
N ALA A 76 -11.37 29.79 -4.24
CA ALA A 76 -11.89 30.84 -3.36
C ALA A 76 -12.33 32.11 -4.12
N LEU A 77 -12.13 32.19 -5.44
CA LEU A 77 -12.60 33.30 -6.29
C LEU A 77 -14.05 33.04 -6.73
N PRO A 78 -15.02 33.94 -6.41
CA PRO A 78 -16.41 33.77 -6.83
C PRO A 78 -16.57 33.97 -8.36
N GLY A 79 -17.09 32.95 -9.05
CA GLY A 79 -17.34 32.95 -10.51
C GLY A 79 -17.14 31.56 -11.14
N LEU A 80 -17.23 31.46 -12.48
CA LEU A 80 -17.05 30.25 -13.32
C LEU A 80 -15.83 29.36 -12.95
N ALA A 81 -14.85 29.91 -12.23
CA ALA A 81 -13.71 29.19 -11.64
C ALA A 81 -14.10 28.15 -10.58
N GLY A 82 -15.18 28.37 -9.82
CA GLY A 82 -15.64 27.45 -8.76
C GLY A 82 -16.22 26.14 -9.30
N THR A 83 -16.90 26.16 -10.44
CA THR A 83 -17.45 24.96 -11.09
C THR A 83 -16.38 24.12 -11.79
N LEU A 84 -15.39 24.78 -12.40
CA LEU A 84 -14.23 24.11 -13.00
C LEU A 84 -13.29 23.48 -11.94
N ALA A 85 -13.10 24.14 -10.80
CA ALA A 85 -12.34 23.59 -9.68
C ALA A 85 -12.98 22.33 -9.05
N GLY A 86 -14.31 22.27 -9.00
CA GLY A 86 -15.05 21.09 -8.53
C GLY A 86 -15.03 19.87 -9.47
N ALA A 87 -14.75 20.09 -10.75
CA ALA A 87 -14.57 19.01 -11.74
C ALA A 87 -13.13 18.49 -11.73
N LEU A 88 -12.14 19.38 -11.67
CA LEU A 88 -10.71 19.02 -11.61
C LEU A 88 -10.32 18.29 -10.31
N THR A 89 -10.91 18.68 -9.17
CA THR A 89 -10.71 17.99 -7.88
C THR A 89 -11.29 16.57 -7.83
N ARG A 90 -12.24 16.23 -8.70
CA ARG A 90 -12.77 14.86 -8.84
C ARG A 90 -11.95 14.00 -9.80
N CYS A 91 -11.24 14.62 -10.74
CA CYS A 91 -10.40 13.92 -11.70
C CYS A 91 -8.98 13.65 -11.17
N MET A 92 -8.45 14.53 -10.32
CA MET A 92 -7.03 14.50 -9.88
C MET A 92 -6.77 13.93 -8.48
N LEU A 93 -7.78 13.43 -7.76
CA LEU A 93 -7.60 12.75 -6.48
C LEU A 93 -7.90 11.26 -6.64
N PRO A 94 -6.90 10.41 -6.96
CA PRO A 94 -7.03 8.98 -6.81
C PRO A 94 -7.43 8.71 -5.35
N ALA A 95 -8.41 7.84 -5.14
CA ALA A 95 -8.95 7.53 -3.82
C ALA A 95 -7.87 7.12 -2.79
N GLY A 96 -6.71 6.63 -3.24
CA GLY A 96 -5.56 6.28 -2.41
C GLY A 96 -4.92 7.47 -1.67
N ALA A 97 -4.83 8.65 -2.30
CA ALA A 97 -4.18 9.81 -1.68
C ALA A 97 -4.98 10.37 -0.49
N ARG A 98 -6.32 10.27 -0.53
CA ARG A 98 -7.17 10.64 0.62
C ARG A 98 -6.98 9.72 1.82
N ARG A 99 -6.74 8.43 1.58
CA ARG A 99 -6.49 7.46 2.66
C ARG A 99 -5.13 7.69 3.32
N ALA A 100 -4.09 7.99 2.53
CA ALA A 100 -2.77 8.32 3.06
C ALA A 100 -2.78 9.64 3.87
N ALA A 101 -3.46 10.68 3.39
CA ALA A 101 -3.58 11.95 4.10
C ALA A 101 -4.37 11.82 5.42
N ALA A 102 -5.42 10.99 5.45
CA ALA A 102 -6.18 10.72 6.66
C ALA A 102 -5.34 9.96 7.72
N LEU A 103 -4.50 9.02 7.28
CA LEU A 103 -3.58 8.30 8.17
C LEU A 103 -2.48 9.22 8.72
N ALA A 104 -1.88 10.07 7.87
CA ALA A 104 -0.85 11.02 8.29
C ALA A 104 -1.38 12.08 9.27
N LEU A 105 -2.60 12.60 9.03
CA LEU A 105 -3.25 13.55 9.94
C LEU A 105 -3.71 12.88 11.25
N GLY A 106 -4.12 11.62 11.20
CA GLY A 106 -4.44 10.83 12.39
C GLY A 106 -3.23 10.59 13.30
N VAL A 107 -2.05 10.34 12.71
CA VAL A 107 -0.80 10.15 13.47
C VAL A 107 -0.26 11.47 14.02
N GLY A 108 -0.45 12.60 13.32
CA GLY A 108 -0.03 13.92 13.78
C GLY A 108 -0.84 14.48 14.96
N LEU A 109 -2.12 14.13 15.06
CA LEU A 109 -2.97 14.56 16.19
C LEU A 109 -2.66 13.83 17.51
N VAL A 110 -2.08 12.63 17.45
CA VAL A 110 -1.69 11.87 18.65
C VAL A 110 -0.37 12.37 19.25
N THR A 111 0.49 13.01 18.45
CA THR A 111 1.83 13.46 18.89
C THR A 111 1.95 14.98 19.11
N GLY A 112 0.98 15.78 18.65
CA GLY A 112 1.01 17.25 18.74
C GLY A 112 -0.08 17.85 19.63
N GLY A 113 0.05 17.74 20.96
CA GLY A 113 -0.79 18.49 21.90
C GLY A 113 -0.38 19.98 21.96
N PRO A 114 -1.31 20.96 21.92
CA PRO A 114 -0.95 22.36 22.07
C PRO A 114 -0.85 22.76 23.53
N LEU A 115 0.35 23.17 23.94
CA LEU A 115 0.58 24.07 25.06
C LEU A 115 0.03 25.46 24.69
N LEU A 116 -0.93 25.99 25.48
CA LEU A 116 -0.97 27.36 26.03
C LEU A 116 -2.40 27.80 26.47
N THR A 117 -2.49 28.11 27.78
CA THR A 117 -3.22 29.22 28.44
C THR A 117 -4.74 29.42 28.26
N GLY A 118 -5.50 28.97 29.27
CA GLY A 118 -6.17 29.84 30.25
C GLY A 118 -7.37 30.70 29.83
N CYS A 119 -8.58 30.22 30.14
CA CYS A 119 -9.69 31.00 30.71
C CYS A 119 -10.67 30.05 31.43
N ALA A 120 -10.98 30.36 32.70
CA ALA A 120 -11.82 29.56 33.60
C ALA A 120 -13.31 29.89 33.46
N VAL A 121 -14.18 28.87 33.42
CA VAL A 121 -15.66 28.90 33.48
C VAL A 121 -16.12 27.56 34.15
N PRO A 122 -17.20 27.51 34.96
CA PRO A 122 -17.31 26.81 36.25
C PRO A 122 -17.74 25.32 36.18
N PRO A 123 -17.77 24.57 37.31
CA PRO A 123 -17.96 23.12 37.29
C PRO A 123 -19.45 22.73 37.30
N SER A 124 -19.88 21.89 36.36
CA SER A 124 -21.01 20.97 36.56
C SER A 124 -21.19 19.99 35.39
N ALA A 125 -21.39 18.72 35.78
CA ALA A 125 -21.82 17.55 35.01
C ALA A 125 -20.79 16.83 34.10
N PRO A 126 -20.39 15.57 34.42
CA PRO A 126 -19.63 14.73 33.50
C PRO A 126 -20.55 14.12 32.40
N PRO A 127 -20.13 14.12 31.12
CA PRO A 127 -20.72 13.27 30.08
C PRO A 127 -20.23 11.81 30.22
N PRO A 128 -20.98 10.83 29.69
CA PRO A 128 -20.69 9.41 29.87
C PRO A 128 -19.38 9.01 29.18
N THR A 129 -18.41 8.57 29.98
CA THR A 129 -17.22 7.86 29.54
C THR A 129 -17.63 6.47 29.06
N VAL A 130 -17.58 6.24 27.74
CA VAL A 130 -17.56 4.89 27.18
C VAL A 130 -16.14 4.34 27.36
N ALA A 131 -15.91 3.68 28.48
CA ALA A 131 -14.79 2.80 28.67
C ALA A 131 -15.22 1.40 28.21
N VAL A 132 -14.74 0.95 27.05
CA VAL A 132 -14.75 -0.48 26.73
C VAL A 132 -13.34 -0.99 26.96
N ALA A 133 -13.25 -1.80 28.02
CA ALA A 133 -12.06 -2.43 28.53
C ALA A 133 -11.41 -3.35 27.48
N ALA A 134 -10.09 -3.29 27.42
CA ALA A 134 -9.26 -4.34 26.86
C ALA A 134 -9.51 -5.63 27.65
N ALA A 135 -9.98 -6.67 26.96
CA ALA A 135 -10.10 -8.01 27.51
C ALA A 135 -8.71 -8.56 27.82
N GLN A 136 -8.41 -8.67 29.11
CA GLN A 136 -7.33 -9.50 29.63
C GLN A 136 -7.69 -10.97 29.47
N ALA A 137 -6.66 -11.77 29.22
CA ALA A 137 -6.68 -13.19 28.92
C ALA A 137 -7.62 -14.02 29.83
N PRO A 138 -8.39 -14.98 29.26
CA PRO A 138 -9.08 -15.96 30.08
C PRO A 138 -8.08 -16.91 30.76
N ALA A 139 -8.20 -16.96 32.08
CA ALA A 139 -7.69 -18.03 32.93
C ALA A 139 -8.30 -19.39 32.53
N ALA A 140 -7.62 -20.46 32.95
CA ALA A 140 -7.99 -21.86 32.74
C ALA A 140 -9.48 -22.15 32.99
N PRO A 141 -10.12 -23.01 32.18
CA PRO A 141 -11.56 -23.24 32.27
C PRO A 141 -11.92 -24.02 33.54
N PRO A 142 -13.04 -23.68 34.22
CA PRO A 142 -13.67 -24.59 35.16
C PRO A 142 -14.29 -25.76 34.38
N SER A 143 -14.11 -26.97 34.90
CA SER A 143 -14.74 -28.20 34.42
C SER A 143 -16.28 -28.07 34.47
N GLY A 144 -16.88 -27.76 33.31
CA GLY A 144 -18.32 -27.83 33.07
C GLY A 144 -18.78 -29.27 32.80
N PRO A 145 -20.11 -29.53 32.82
CA PRO A 145 -20.65 -30.87 32.65
C PRO A 145 -20.34 -31.38 31.23
N VAL A 146 -19.71 -32.55 31.17
CA VAL A 146 -19.40 -33.27 29.93
C VAL A 146 -20.71 -33.57 29.20
N ALA A 147 -20.80 -33.20 27.92
CA ALA A 147 -21.92 -33.59 27.08
C ALA A 147 -21.94 -35.12 26.97
N ASP A 148 -23.04 -35.74 27.42
CA ASP A 148 -23.25 -37.18 27.35
C ASP A 148 -23.67 -37.55 25.92
N TRP A 149 -22.69 -37.67 25.04
CA TRP A 149 -22.92 -38.18 23.68
C TRP A 149 -23.02 -39.71 23.75
N PRO A 150 -24.05 -40.33 23.16
CA PRO A 150 -24.15 -41.78 23.14
C PRO A 150 -22.90 -42.36 22.45
N ALA A 151 -22.29 -43.36 23.07
CA ALA A 151 -21.11 -44.01 22.53
C ALA A 151 -21.38 -44.49 21.10
N PRO A 152 -20.47 -44.25 20.13
CA PRO A 152 -20.66 -44.73 18.78
C PRO A 152 -20.75 -46.27 18.79
N PRO A 153 -21.65 -46.87 17.99
CA PRO A 153 -21.76 -48.32 17.91
C PRO A 153 -20.41 -48.93 17.47
N PRO A 154 -20.10 -50.17 17.88
CA PRO A 154 -18.85 -50.82 17.48
C PRO A 154 -18.75 -50.84 15.95
N ALA A 155 -17.66 -50.29 15.43
CA ALA A 155 -17.39 -50.23 14.00
C ALA A 155 -17.45 -51.65 13.39
N PRO A 156 -18.13 -51.84 12.25
CA PRO A 156 -17.96 -53.05 11.46
C PRO A 156 -16.46 -53.22 11.15
N ARG A 157 -15.92 -54.42 11.41
CA ARG A 157 -14.59 -54.78 10.91
C ARG A 157 -14.72 -54.86 9.39
N ASP A 158 -13.79 -54.20 8.71
CA ASP A 158 -13.65 -53.99 7.27
C ASP A 158 -14.40 -52.75 6.73
N PRO A 159 -13.73 -51.57 6.65
CA PRO A 159 -14.22 -50.54 5.76
C PRO A 159 -14.09 -51.07 4.32
N ALA A 160 -15.23 -51.20 3.64
CA ALA A 160 -15.22 -51.25 2.18
C ALA A 160 -14.36 -50.07 1.66
N PRO A 161 -13.54 -50.25 0.62
CA PRO A 161 -12.72 -49.17 0.09
C PRO A 161 -13.64 -48.03 -0.31
N VAL A 162 -13.47 -46.88 0.35
CA VAL A 162 -14.18 -45.64 -0.01
C VAL A 162 -13.80 -45.33 -1.45
N PRO A 163 -14.76 -45.28 -2.40
CA PRO A 163 -14.43 -45.05 -3.79
C PRO A 163 -13.83 -43.66 -4.03
N ASP A 164 -12.65 -43.68 -4.65
CA ASP A 164 -12.00 -42.70 -5.53
C ASP A 164 -12.23 -41.22 -5.22
N TRP A 165 -11.34 -40.65 -4.39
CA TRP A 165 -10.96 -39.26 -4.58
C TRP A 165 -10.47 -39.08 -6.03
N PRO A 166 -10.79 -37.97 -6.71
CA PRO A 166 -10.23 -37.72 -8.03
C PRO A 166 -8.71 -37.85 -7.90
N ALA A 167 -8.12 -38.71 -8.73
CA ALA A 167 -6.68 -38.90 -8.76
C ALA A 167 -6.04 -37.51 -8.77
N ALA A 168 -5.10 -37.26 -7.85
CA ALA A 168 -4.38 -36.00 -7.81
C ALA A 168 -3.86 -35.75 -9.23
N VAL A 169 -4.38 -34.71 -9.86
CA VAL A 169 -3.85 -34.25 -11.14
C VAL A 169 -2.44 -33.82 -10.81
N ASP A 170 -1.45 -34.54 -11.34
CA ASP A 170 -0.05 -34.38 -10.97
C ASP A 170 0.32 -32.88 -10.99
N ASP A 171 0.87 -32.42 -9.86
CA ASP A 171 1.41 -31.08 -9.61
C ASP A 171 0.47 -29.86 -9.69
N ALA A 172 -0.85 -30.04 -9.61
CA ALA A 172 -1.76 -28.91 -9.48
C ALA A 172 -1.56 -28.12 -8.16
N HIS A 173 -1.45 -26.79 -8.24
CA HIS A 173 -1.27 -25.89 -7.09
C HIS A 173 -2.61 -25.29 -6.66
N VAL A 174 -2.96 -25.44 -5.37
CA VAL A 174 -4.15 -24.79 -4.80
C VAL A 174 -3.75 -23.46 -4.19
N VAL A 175 -4.31 -22.37 -4.71
CA VAL A 175 -4.04 -21.00 -4.24
C VAL A 175 -4.48 -20.84 -2.79
N LEU A 176 -3.56 -20.43 -1.94
CA LEU A 176 -3.79 -20.08 -0.54
C LEU A 176 -4.02 -18.57 -0.38
N ARG A 177 -4.56 -18.19 0.78
CA ARG A 177 -4.82 -16.77 1.08
C ARG A 177 -3.51 -15.99 1.12
N GLY A 178 -3.40 -14.99 0.25
CA GLY A 178 -2.26 -14.06 0.21
C GLY A 178 -1.14 -14.51 -0.73
N GLU A 179 -1.29 -15.63 -1.44
CA GLU A 179 -0.37 -15.98 -2.52
C GLU A 179 -0.62 -15.09 -3.75
N CYS A 180 0.47 -14.80 -4.47
CA CYS A 180 0.43 -14.17 -5.77
C CYS A 180 1.07 -15.09 -6.82
N LEU A 181 0.78 -14.85 -8.10
CA LEU A 181 1.25 -15.71 -9.19
C LEU A 181 2.78 -15.74 -9.28
N TRP A 182 3.44 -14.63 -8.94
CA TRP A 182 4.89 -14.51 -8.90
C TRP A 182 5.52 -15.46 -7.89
N ASP A 183 5.00 -15.52 -6.66
CA ASP A 183 5.52 -16.39 -5.61
C ASP A 183 5.32 -17.88 -5.95
N ILE A 184 4.16 -18.21 -6.53
CA ILE A 184 3.84 -19.57 -6.99
C ILE A 184 4.84 -19.98 -8.09
N ALA A 185 5.05 -19.12 -9.08
CA ALA A 185 6.00 -19.36 -10.16
C ALA A 185 7.44 -19.46 -9.68
N ALA A 186 7.87 -18.60 -8.75
CA ALA A 186 9.20 -18.64 -8.14
C ALA A 186 9.43 -19.95 -7.37
N ALA A 187 8.47 -20.34 -6.53
CA ALA A 187 8.55 -21.57 -5.75
C ALA A 187 8.61 -22.82 -6.64
N ASP A 188 7.82 -22.82 -7.72
CA ASP A 188 7.83 -23.88 -8.72
C ASP A 188 9.16 -23.93 -9.51
N LEU A 189 9.73 -22.79 -9.90
CA LEU A 189 11.05 -22.73 -10.52
C LEU A 189 12.14 -23.28 -9.60
N VAL A 190 12.17 -22.88 -8.32
CA VAL A 190 13.13 -23.40 -7.34
C VAL A 190 12.99 -24.92 -7.20
N ARG A 191 11.76 -25.43 -7.20
CA ARG A 191 11.50 -26.87 -7.08
C ARG A 191 12.03 -27.65 -8.28
N ARG A 192 11.89 -27.10 -9.49
CA ARG A 192 12.29 -27.76 -10.75
C ARG A 192 13.78 -27.62 -11.06
N SER A 193 14.38 -26.46 -10.79
CA SER A 193 15.78 -26.17 -11.10
C SER A 193 16.74 -26.51 -9.96
N GLY A 194 16.26 -26.53 -8.71
CA GLY A 194 17.09 -26.67 -7.50
C GLY A 194 17.97 -25.46 -7.20
N ALA A 195 17.83 -24.36 -7.94
CA ALA A 195 18.62 -23.14 -7.82
C ALA A 195 17.71 -21.90 -7.63
N PRO A 196 18.21 -20.83 -6.99
CA PRO A 196 17.45 -19.59 -6.89
C PRO A 196 17.27 -18.97 -8.28
N PRO A 197 16.02 -18.75 -8.74
CA PRO A 197 15.76 -18.15 -10.05
C PRO A 197 16.08 -16.66 -10.04
N THR A 198 16.41 -16.13 -11.22
CA THR A 198 16.50 -14.69 -11.46
C THR A 198 15.12 -14.07 -11.63
N ASP A 199 14.97 -12.77 -11.36
CA ASP A 199 13.67 -12.08 -11.52
C ASP A 199 13.09 -12.20 -12.94
N GLY A 200 13.95 -12.23 -13.96
CA GLY A 200 13.53 -12.41 -15.35
C GLY A 200 12.97 -13.81 -15.63
N GLU A 201 13.54 -14.85 -15.02
CA GLU A 201 13.01 -16.21 -15.11
C GLU A 201 11.67 -16.33 -14.38
N VAL A 202 11.55 -15.71 -13.20
CA VAL A 202 10.28 -15.69 -12.46
C VAL A 202 9.19 -14.96 -13.25
N ALA A 203 9.50 -13.83 -13.87
CA ALA A 203 8.55 -13.10 -14.72
C ALA A 203 8.03 -13.97 -15.88
N ALA A 204 8.94 -14.61 -16.62
CA ALA A 204 8.56 -15.48 -17.73
C ALA A 204 7.75 -16.70 -17.26
N ALA A 205 8.08 -17.26 -16.10
CA ALA A 205 7.30 -18.35 -15.51
C ALA A 205 5.93 -17.89 -15.04
N ALA A 206 5.80 -16.74 -14.39
CA ALA A 206 4.53 -16.18 -13.96
C ALA A 206 3.59 -15.94 -15.15
N ASP A 207 4.11 -15.41 -16.27
CA ASP A 207 3.36 -15.29 -17.52
C ASP A 207 2.91 -16.66 -18.03
N ALA A 208 3.79 -17.66 -18.05
CA ALA A 208 3.44 -19.01 -18.49
C ALA A 208 2.35 -19.65 -17.60
N TRP A 209 2.42 -19.43 -16.29
CA TRP A 209 1.40 -19.85 -15.33
C TRP A 209 0.05 -19.17 -15.60
N TRP A 210 0.03 -17.86 -15.91
CA TRP A 210 -1.22 -17.18 -16.27
C TRP A 210 -1.79 -17.72 -17.58
N TYR A 211 -0.99 -17.84 -18.64
CA TYR A 211 -1.45 -18.35 -19.93
C TYR A 211 -2.01 -19.78 -19.84
N ALA A 212 -1.40 -20.64 -19.04
CA ALA A 212 -1.87 -22.01 -18.83
C ALA A 212 -3.20 -22.09 -18.07
N ASN A 213 -3.58 -21.04 -17.33
CA ASN A 213 -4.73 -21.01 -16.42
C ASN A 213 -5.64 -19.78 -16.62
N ALA A 214 -5.58 -19.15 -17.80
CA ALA A 214 -6.30 -17.90 -18.07
C ALA A 214 -7.83 -18.09 -18.00
N ASP A 215 -8.31 -19.32 -18.19
CA ASP A 215 -9.70 -19.72 -18.01
C ASP A 215 -10.16 -19.70 -16.53
N VAL A 216 -9.24 -20.00 -15.59
CA VAL A 216 -9.51 -20.02 -14.14
C VAL A 216 -9.23 -18.66 -13.48
N VAL A 217 -8.14 -18.01 -13.86
CA VAL A 217 -7.69 -16.72 -13.28
C VAL A 217 -8.48 -15.56 -13.86
N GLY A 218 -8.79 -15.60 -15.16
CA GLY A 218 -9.46 -14.53 -15.87
C GLY A 218 -8.51 -13.44 -16.39
N PRO A 219 -9.05 -12.25 -16.72
CA PRO A 219 -8.31 -11.22 -17.46
C PRO A 219 -7.28 -10.44 -16.62
N ASP A 220 -7.34 -10.55 -15.30
CA ASP A 220 -6.46 -9.86 -14.37
C ASP A 220 -5.56 -10.88 -13.64
N PRO A 221 -4.26 -10.97 -13.96
CA PRO A 221 -3.35 -11.95 -13.37
C PRO A 221 -3.04 -11.67 -11.89
N ASP A 222 -3.28 -10.44 -11.40
CA ASP A 222 -3.04 -10.07 -10.01
C ASP A 222 -4.20 -10.48 -9.08
N LEU A 223 -5.32 -10.94 -9.64
CA LEU A 223 -6.52 -11.32 -8.89
C LEU A 223 -6.62 -12.84 -8.72
N LEU A 224 -5.79 -13.39 -7.84
CA LEU A 224 -5.93 -14.78 -7.40
C LEU A 224 -6.93 -14.92 -6.24
N LEU A 225 -7.84 -15.86 -6.36
CA LEU A 225 -8.83 -16.19 -5.35
C LEU A 225 -8.42 -17.46 -4.60
N PRO A 226 -8.47 -17.46 -3.25
CA PRO A 226 -8.16 -18.65 -2.47
C PRO A 226 -9.03 -19.85 -2.85
N GLY A 227 -8.42 -21.02 -3.00
CA GLY A 227 -9.07 -22.26 -3.43
C GLY A 227 -9.11 -22.46 -4.94
N GLN A 228 -8.64 -21.51 -5.76
CA GLN A 228 -8.39 -21.76 -7.18
C GLN A 228 -7.33 -22.85 -7.33
N VAL A 229 -7.56 -23.77 -8.27
CA VAL A 229 -6.61 -24.83 -8.61
C VAL A 229 -5.93 -24.45 -9.92
N LEU A 230 -4.64 -24.15 -9.85
CA LEU A 230 -3.80 -23.80 -10.98
C LEU A 230 -3.00 -25.03 -11.43
N ARG A 231 -2.86 -25.21 -12.74
CA ARG A 231 -2.06 -26.25 -13.35
C ARG A 231 -0.70 -25.70 -13.75
N PRO A 232 0.39 -26.43 -13.48
CA PRO A 232 1.72 -25.99 -13.89
C PRO A 232 1.79 -25.90 -15.42
N PRO A 233 2.51 -24.88 -15.96
CA PRO A 233 2.74 -24.80 -17.39
C PRO A 233 3.55 -26.00 -17.88
N PRO A 234 3.35 -26.45 -19.13
CA PRO A 234 4.13 -27.55 -19.70
C PRO A 234 5.63 -27.23 -19.65
N ALA A 235 6.46 -28.24 -19.41
CA ALA A 235 7.91 -28.08 -19.46
C ALA A 235 8.34 -27.68 -20.89
N SER A 236 9.09 -26.59 -20.99
CA SER A 236 9.66 -26.05 -22.23
C SER A 236 10.89 -26.83 -22.69
#